data_AF-A0AA92EDY5-F1
#
_entry.id   AF-A0AA92EDY5-F1
#
_cell.length_a   1.000
_cell.length_b   1.000
_cell.length_c   1.000
_cell.angle_alpha   90.00
_cell.angle_beta   90.00
_cell.angle_gamma   90.00
#
_symmetry.space_group_name_H-M   'P 1'
#
loop_
_entity.id
_entity.type
_entity.pdbx_description
1 polymer ?
#
loop_
_entity_poly.entity_id
_entity_poly.type
_entity_poly.pdbx_seq_one_letter_code
_entity_poly.pdbx_strand_id
1 'polypeptide(L)' 'MAKHVVTEADVRWAHRFLRLTTPYEAMPPQLLAAVTAAASALAPKFRRRPRSSNPPTVDLKRRAAGDLDD' A
#
# COMPACT_ATOMS: atom_id res chain seq x y z
N MET A 1 -19.31 -1.29 -14.12
CA MET A 1 -17.92 -0.80 -13.98
C MET A 1 -17.88 0.21 -12.84
N ALA A 2 -17.48 -0.19 -11.64
CA ALA A 2 -17.44 0.73 -10.50
C ALA A 2 -16.39 1.82 -10.77
N LYS A 3 -16.83 3.06 -10.96
CA LYS A 3 -15.95 4.21 -11.10
C LYS A 3 -15.18 4.34 -9.79
N HIS A 4 -13.91 3.94 -9.80
CA HIS A 4 -13.04 4.06 -8.63
C HIS A 4 -12.90 5.55 -8.31
N VAL A 5 -13.55 5.98 -7.24
CA VAL A 5 -13.39 7.34 -6.70
C VAL A 5 -11.99 7.38 -6.10
N VAL A 6 -11.04 7.96 -6.84
CA VAL A 6 -9.69 8.19 -6.35
C VAL A 6 -9.76 9.29 -5.30
N THR A 7 -9.40 8.99 -4.06
CA THR A 7 -9.36 9.98 -2.98
C THR A 7 -8.00 10.67 -2.92
N GLU A 8 -7.92 11.86 -2.32
CA GLU A 8 -6.63 12.55 -2.11
C GLU A 8 -5.63 11.69 -1.34
N ALA A 9 -6.12 10.87 -0.39
CA ALA A 9 -5.30 9.92 0.35
C ALA A 9 -4.64 8.87 -0.56
N ASP A 10 -5.36 8.41 -1.59
CA ASP A 10 -4.82 7.46 -2.59
C ASP A 10 -3.74 8.12 -3.45
N VAL A 11 -3.92 9.39 -3.82
CA VAL A 11 -2.93 10.16 -4.58
C VAL A 11 -1.67 10.43 -3.75
N ARG A 12 -1.80 10.85 -2.49
CA ARG A 12 -0.67 11.04 -1.57
C ARG A 12 0.07 9.73 -1.28
N TRP A 13 -0.67 8.63 -1.17
CA TRP A 13 -0.06 7.31 -1.03
C TRP A 13 0.71 6.92 -2.30
N ALA A 14 0.12 7.10 -3.48
CA ALA A 14 0.75 6.80 -4.76
C ALA A 14 2.01 7.65 -4.99
N HIS A 15 1.99 8.93 -4.58
CA HIS A 15 3.16 9.81 -4.56
C HIS A 15 4.31 9.22 -3.74
N ARG A 16 4.03 8.75 -2.52
CA ARG A 16 5.03 8.09 -1.66
C ARG A 16 5.50 6.76 -2.24
N PHE A 17 4.59 5.97 -2.81
CA PHE A 17 4.89 4.68 -3.44
C PHE A 17 5.84 4.84 -4.63
N LEU A 18 5.61 5.86 -5.46
CA LEU A 18 6.46 6.20 -6.60
C LEU A 18 7.78 6.87 -6.20
N ARG A 19 7.96 7.19 -4.90
CA ARG A 19 9.17 7.84 -4.34
C ARG A 19 9.55 9.11 -5.10
N LEU A 20 8.54 9.90 -5.50
CA LEU A 20 8.76 11.16 -6.20
C LEU A 20 9.44 12.15 -5.25
N THR A 21 10.51 12.77 -5.73
CA THR A 21 11.29 13.77 -4.98
C THR A 21 10.59 15.11 -4.89
N THR A 22 9.67 15.38 -5.81
CA THR A 22 8.86 16.60 -5.80
C THR A 22 7.89 16.58 -4.62
N PRO A 23 7.82 17.65 -3.82
CA PRO A 23 6.82 17.73 -2.77
C PRO A 23 5.42 17.77 -3.39
N TYR A 24 4.45 17.14 -2.73
CA TYR A 24 3.09 16.99 -3.23
C TYR A 24 2.43 18.34 -3.56
N GLU A 25 2.62 19.34 -2.68
CA GLU A 25 2.07 20.69 -2.83
C GLU A 25 2.71 21.49 -3.98
N ALA A 26 3.91 21.12 -4.42
CA ALA A 26 4.62 21.81 -5.50
C ALA A 26 4.55 21.06 -6.84
N MET A 27 3.65 20.07 -6.96
CA MET A 27 3.55 19.29 -8.19
C MET A 27 2.96 20.11 -9.34
N PRO A 28 3.56 20.06 -10.54
CA PRO A 28 2.89 20.56 -11.72
C PRO A 28 1.62 19.74 -12.00
N PRO A 29 0.57 20.35 -12.58
CA PRO A 29 -0.73 19.71 -12.77
C PRO A 29 -0.66 18.44 -13.64
N GLN A 30 0.31 18.40 -14.58
CA GLN A 30 0.57 17.23 -15.43
C GLN A 30 1.06 16.03 -14.60
N LEU A 31 1.92 16.27 -13.61
CA LEU A 31 2.43 15.22 -12.73
C LEU A 31 1.32 14.73 -11.78
N LEU A 32 0.51 15.64 -11.25
CA LEU A 32 -0.65 15.30 -10.43
C LEU A 32 -1.62 14.37 -11.18
N ALA A 33 -1.89 14.65 -12.45
CA ALA A 33 -2.74 13.81 -13.31
C ALA A 33 -2.14 12.40 -13.51
N ALA A 34 -0.83 12.30 -13.75
CA ALA A 34 -0.13 11.03 -13.87
C ALA A 34 -0.17 10.22 -12.56
N VAL A 35 0.02 10.86 -11.40
CA VAL A 35 -0.07 10.20 -10.08
C VAL A 35 -1.50 9.76 -9.80
N THR A 36 -2.49 10.54 -10.18
CA THR A 36 -3.92 10.18 -10.03
C THR A 36 -4.29 8.98 -10.91
N ALA A 37 -3.78 8.92 -12.13
CA ALA A 37 -3.93 7.76 -13.02
C ALA A 37 -3.19 6.53 -12.47
N ALA A 38 -2.00 6.70 -11.91
CA ALA A 38 -1.28 5.64 -11.23
C ALA A 38 -2.07 5.12 -10.02
N ALA A 39 -2.64 6.00 -9.20
CA ALA A 39 -3.47 5.65 -8.05
C ALA A 39 -4.70 4.83 -8.46
N SER A 40 -5.38 5.20 -9.55
CA SER A 40 -6.54 4.45 -10.05
C SER A 40 -6.16 3.06 -10.57
N ALA A 41 -5.04 2.94 -11.28
CA ALA A 41 -4.52 1.66 -11.77
C ALA A 41 -4.03 0.74 -10.63
N LEU A 42 -3.53 1.34 -9.55
CA LEU A 42 -3.03 0.64 -8.38
C LEU A 42 -4.18 0.17 -7.46
N ALA A 43 -5.30 0.90 -7.38
CA ALA A 43 -6.48 0.60 -6.55
C ALA A 43 -6.94 -0.89 -6.53
N PRO A 44 -7.02 -1.64 -7.65
CA PRO A 44 -7.43 -3.05 -7.62
C PRO A 44 -6.44 -3.96 -6.87
N LYS A 45 -5.14 -3.63 -6.86
CA LYS A 45 -4.12 -4.37 -6.10
C LYS A 45 -4.21 -4.09 -4.58
N PHE A 46 -4.69 -2.90 -4.20
CA PHE A 46 -4.83 -2.49 -2.80
C PHE A 46 -6.06 -3.05 -2.09
N ARG A 47 -7.17 -3.29 -2.80
CA ARG A 47 -8.34 -3.98 -2.21
C ARG A 47 -8.06 -5.44 -1.86
N ARG A 48 -7.14 -6.08 -2.58
CA ARG A 48 -6.77 -7.50 -2.35
C ARG A 48 -5.74 -7.69 -1.27
N ARG A 49 -4.99 -6.64 -0.90
CA ARG A 49 -4.15 -6.70 0.27
C ARG A 49 -5.08 -6.48 1.46
N PRO A 50 -5.39 -7.51 2.29
CA PRO A 50 -6.05 -7.23 3.54
C PRO A 50 -5.20 -6.16 4.23
N ARG A 51 -5.82 -5.06 4.67
CA ARG A 51 -5.25 -4.19 5.69
C ARG A 51 -5.14 -5.03 6.97
N SER A 52 -4.26 -6.02 6.95
CA SER A 52 -3.91 -6.81 8.11
C SER A 52 -3.12 -5.85 8.99
N SER A 53 -3.86 -5.15 9.84
CA SER A 53 -3.37 -4.65 11.11
C SER A 53 -3.04 -5.81 12.06
N ASN A 54 -3.00 -7.05 11.59
CA ASN A 54 -2.41 -8.14 12.33
C ASN A 54 -0.93 -8.21 11.91
N PRO A 55 0.04 -7.88 12.78
CA PRO A 55 1.36 -8.47 12.64
C PRO A 55 1.17 -10.00 12.53
N PRO A 56 1.99 -10.74 11.78
CA PRO A 56 2.02 -12.17 11.99
C PRO A 56 2.36 -12.34 13.48
N THR A 57 1.39 -12.78 14.27
CA THR A 57 1.63 -13.21 15.64
C THR A 57 2.60 -14.37 15.48
N VAL A 58 3.88 -14.06 15.54
CA VAL A 58 4.95 -15.05 15.61
C VAL A 58 4.69 -15.71 16.94
N ASP A 59 3.98 -16.83 16.89
CA ASP A 59 3.74 -17.63 18.08
C ASP A 59 5.06 -18.33 18.43
N LEU A 60 5.90 -17.59 19.15
CA LEU A 60 7.20 -18.02 19.67
C LEU A 60 7.05 -19.25 20.58
N LYS A 61 5.83 -19.60 21.04
CA LYS A 61 5.59 -20.84 21.79
C LYS A 61 5.65 -22.07 20.91
N ARG A 62 5.34 -21.97 19.61
CA ARG A 62 5.37 -23.12 18.68
C ARG A 62 6.78 -23.57 18.29
N ARG A 63 7.81 -22.73 18.50
CA ARG A 63 9.22 -23.10 18.28
C ARG A 63 9.88 -23.81 19.47
N ALA A 64 9.24 -23.85 20.63
CA ALA A 64 9.83 -24.49 21.81
C ALA A 64 9.43 -25.97 21.99
N ALA A 65 8.55 -26.50 21.15
CA ALA A 65 8.00 -27.86 21.28
C ALA A 65 8.42 -28.80 20.12
N GLY A 66 9.57 -28.56 19.52
CA GLY A 66 10.06 -29.39 18.43
C GLY A 66 11.57 -29.29 18.35
N ASP A 67 12.24 -30.02 19.23
CA ASP A 67 13.46 -30.79 18.96
C ASP A 67 13.97 -31.33 20.31
N LEU A 68 13.70 -32.60 20.61
CA LEU A 68 14.39 -33.48 21.56
C LEU A 68 13.53 -34.75 21.76
N ASP A 69 13.60 -35.65 20.78
CA ASP A 69 13.52 -37.09 21.05
C ASP A 69 14.64 -37.76 20.24
N ASP A 70 15.38 -38.61 20.96
CA ASP A 70 16.56 -39.42 20.61
C ASP A 70 16.32 -40.33 19.38
#